data_AF-A0A0L6VNZ4-F1
#
_entry.id   AF-A0A0L6VNZ4-F1
#
_cell.length_a   1.000
_cell.length_b   1.000
_cell.length_c   1.000
_cell.angle_alpha   90.00
_cell.angle_beta   90.00
_cell.angle_gamma   90.00
#
_symmetry.space_group_name_H-M   'P 1'
#
loop_
_entity.id
_entity.type
_entity.pdbx_description
1 polymer ?
#
loop_
_entity_poly.entity_id
_entity_poly.type
_entity_poly.pdbx_seq_one_letter_code
_entity_poly.pdbx_strand_id
1 'polypeptide(L)'
;MSNRFVGKTGKPTKKAATTTSRTNQIPLELLNNNQLNSLISQSLPQNYNFELHKTIHQVNQNNVAILGLQMPEGLLQFSLIISDIINKFCPNCHQIIVLGDVTYGACCVDDYTAKALGCQMLIHYGHSCLIPVDQTSIKTLYVFVEIGIDRQHLADTIKANFPACMHQEQEEEKNRTIKHVSISHEEEQELHLALVGTVQFVSAVQALKHELEQPSSQSNQPKMITPSAPDTIQHHHHHHQPCRFKVTVPQVKPLSPGEILGCTAPKLSPEIDAILYLGDGRFHLESIMIANPTIPAFRYDPYEKKITHEGYDHAQMRAVRANAIEIARESLRAEREDSERGWAVVLGTLGRQGSLNVLKVEPPSILSSQG
;
A
#
# COMPACT_ATOMS: atom_id res chain seq x y z
N MET A 1 17.15 -43.79 2.54
CA MET A 1 17.16 -44.59 3.78
C MET A 1 17.58 -43.68 4.92
N SER A 2 16.83 -43.80 6.02
CA SER A 2 16.82 -42.99 7.24
C SER A 2 18.21 -42.84 7.88
N ASN A 3 18.61 -41.61 8.23
CA ASN A 3 19.58 -41.38 9.30
C ASN A 3 18.92 -40.62 10.44
N ARG A 4 18.68 -41.40 11.48
CA ARG A 4 17.98 -41.15 12.74
C ARG A 4 18.91 -40.37 13.67
N PHE A 5 18.51 -39.16 14.05
CA PHE A 5 19.21 -38.33 15.02
C PHE A 5 19.02 -38.92 16.42
N VAL A 6 20.11 -39.35 17.08
CA VAL A 6 20.09 -39.89 18.45
C VAL A 6 20.40 -38.76 19.42
N GLY A 7 19.40 -38.32 20.20
CA GLY A 7 19.57 -37.32 21.25
C GLY A 7 20.32 -37.90 22.47
N LYS A 8 21.38 -37.22 22.91
CA LYS A 8 21.98 -37.41 24.23
C LYS A 8 21.50 -36.30 25.17
N THR A 9 20.86 -36.69 26.26
CA THR A 9 20.36 -35.82 27.33
C THR A 9 21.50 -35.38 28.26
N GLY A 10 21.90 -34.11 28.20
CA GLY A 10 22.76 -33.46 29.18
C GLY A 10 21.98 -32.41 29.97
N LYS A 11 22.00 -32.48 31.31
CA LYS A 11 21.37 -31.49 32.21
C LYS A 11 22.06 -30.12 32.05
N PRO A 12 21.33 -28.98 31.98
CA PRO A 12 21.95 -27.67 31.92
C PRO A 12 22.33 -27.19 33.32
N THR A 13 23.62 -26.92 33.51
CA THR A 13 24.15 -26.16 34.64
C THR A 13 23.74 -24.69 34.51
N LYS A 14 23.11 -24.13 35.55
CA LYS A 14 22.72 -22.72 35.65
C LYS A 14 23.94 -21.80 35.49
N LYS A 15 24.10 -21.18 34.33
CA LYS A 15 24.88 -19.94 34.20
C LYS A 15 23.92 -18.77 34.25
N ALA A 16 24.25 -17.78 35.08
CA ALA A 16 23.46 -16.58 35.29
C ALA A 16 23.17 -15.91 33.93
N ALA A 17 21.87 -15.81 33.61
CA ALA A 17 21.42 -15.04 32.47
C ALA A 17 21.63 -13.56 32.79
N THR A 18 22.66 -12.97 32.21
CA THR A 18 22.75 -11.52 32.06
C THR A 18 21.52 -11.07 31.28
N THR A 19 20.72 -10.24 31.94
CA THR A 19 19.44 -9.69 31.49
C THR A 19 19.66 -8.76 30.28
N THR A 20 19.83 -9.31 29.07
CA THR A 20 19.67 -8.52 27.83
C THR A 20 18.18 -8.41 27.53
N SER A 21 17.52 -7.42 28.13
CA SER A 21 16.08 -7.18 28.02
C SER A 21 15.81 -5.80 27.39
N ARG A 22 15.05 -5.79 26.28
CA ARG A 22 14.27 -4.67 25.69
C ARG A 22 15.02 -3.55 24.94
N THR A 23 15.52 -3.83 23.73
CA THR A 23 16.07 -2.78 22.84
C THR A 23 15.04 -2.03 22.00
N ASN A 24 13.76 -2.44 21.98
CA ASN A 24 12.72 -1.85 21.12
C ASN A 24 11.52 -1.25 21.87
N GLN A 25 11.51 -1.24 23.21
CA GLN A 25 10.40 -0.65 23.96
C GLN A 25 10.65 0.84 24.19
N ILE A 26 9.71 1.66 23.74
CA ILE A 26 9.73 3.11 23.98
C ILE A 26 9.58 3.35 25.49
N PRO A 27 10.45 4.16 26.12
CA PRO A 27 10.35 4.49 27.54
C PRO A 27 9.01 5.14 27.90
N LEU A 28 8.42 4.72 29.03
CA LEU A 28 7.15 5.28 29.52
C LEU A 28 7.22 6.78 29.79
N GLU A 29 8.39 7.28 30.19
CA GLU A 29 8.64 8.72 30.38
C GLU A 29 8.43 9.52 29.10
N LEU A 30 8.76 8.93 27.94
CA LEU A 30 8.60 9.57 26.65
C LEU A 30 7.14 9.47 26.18
N LEU A 31 6.53 8.30 26.33
CA LEU A 31 5.11 8.08 26.00
C LEU A 31 4.17 8.98 26.82
N ASN A 32 4.49 9.20 28.10
CA ASN A 32 3.70 10.03 29.02
C ASN A 32 4.20 11.48 29.10
N ASN A 33 5.07 11.92 28.18
CA ASN A 33 5.57 13.28 28.19
C ASN A 33 4.47 14.25 27.72
N ASN A 34 3.86 14.96 28.68
CA ASN A 34 2.77 15.92 28.42
C ASN A 34 3.13 16.99 27.40
N GLN A 35 4.36 17.50 27.42
CA GLN A 35 4.80 18.54 26.51
C GLN A 35 4.93 18.01 25.08
N LEU A 36 5.52 16.82 24.92
CA LEU A 36 5.64 16.15 23.61
C LEU A 36 4.25 15.86 23.04
N ASN A 37 3.38 15.24 23.83
CA ASN A 37 2.03 14.89 23.42
C ASN A 37 1.22 16.13 23.02
N SER A 38 1.33 17.22 23.79
CA SER A 38 0.68 18.50 23.47
C SER A 38 1.16 19.04 22.11
N LEU A 39 2.48 19.10 21.87
CA LEU A 39 3.04 19.60 20.61
C LEU A 39 2.61 18.75 19.42
N ILE A 40 2.66 17.42 19.54
CA ILE A 40 2.20 16.52 18.48
C ILE A 40 0.72 16.80 18.16
N SER A 41 -0.14 16.85 19.19
CA SER A 41 -1.59 17.03 19.00
C SER A 41 -2.01 18.40 18.44
N GLN A 42 -1.21 19.44 18.69
CA GLN A 42 -1.51 20.82 18.27
C GLN A 42 -0.91 21.16 16.90
N SER A 43 0.20 20.53 16.53
CA SER A 43 0.96 20.90 15.33
C SER A 43 0.85 19.90 14.20
N LEU A 44 0.36 18.68 14.44
CA LEU A 44 0.23 17.63 13.42
C LEU A 44 -1.21 17.11 13.33
N PRO A 45 -1.65 16.63 12.15
CA PRO A 45 -2.98 16.03 12.00
C PRO A 45 -3.21 14.84 12.94
N GLN A 46 -4.30 14.86 13.69
CA GLN A 46 -4.60 13.83 14.70
C GLN A 46 -4.83 12.44 14.10
N ASN A 47 -5.26 12.38 12.85
CA ASN A 47 -5.49 11.13 12.13
C ASN A 47 -4.20 10.56 11.51
N TYR A 48 -3.03 11.21 11.65
CA TYR A 48 -1.76 10.70 11.12
C TYR A 48 -0.84 10.27 12.27
N ASN A 49 -0.36 9.03 12.22
CA ASN A 49 0.58 8.52 13.21
C ASN A 49 2.03 8.58 12.70
N PHE A 50 2.75 9.66 13.02
CA PHE A 50 4.17 9.83 12.67
C PHE A 50 5.16 9.08 13.59
N GLU A 51 4.68 8.27 14.55
CA GLU A 51 5.50 7.51 15.51
C GLU A 51 6.62 8.33 16.18
N LEU A 52 6.39 9.61 16.49
CA LEU A 52 7.45 10.53 16.93
C LEU A 52 8.12 10.10 18.26
N HIS A 53 7.39 9.44 19.16
CA HIS A 53 8.00 8.86 20.36
C HIS A 53 9.06 7.82 20.02
N LYS A 54 8.81 6.96 19.03
CA LYS A 54 9.77 5.95 18.56
C LYS A 54 10.96 6.62 17.89
N THR A 55 10.71 7.63 17.06
CA THR A 55 11.76 8.41 16.39
C THR A 55 12.68 9.06 17.41
N ILE A 56 12.15 9.82 18.37
CA ILE A 56 12.92 10.48 19.43
C ILE A 56 13.70 9.46 20.27
N HIS A 57 13.07 8.34 20.64
CA HIS A 57 13.76 7.28 21.38
C HIS A 57 14.96 6.73 20.58
N GLN A 58 14.78 6.42 19.30
CA GLN A 58 15.86 5.91 18.45
C GLN A 58 16.96 6.94 18.22
N VAL A 59 16.63 8.21 17.98
CA VAL A 59 17.61 9.29 17.81
C VAL A 59 18.48 9.43 19.06
N ASN A 60 17.86 9.46 20.24
CA ASN A 60 18.57 9.56 21.52
C ASN A 60 19.39 8.30 21.85
N GLN A 61 18.83 7.11 21.68
CA GLN A 61 19.54 5.85 21.94
C GLN A 61 20.79 5.68 21.09
N ASN A 62 20.78 6.21 19.86
CA ASN A 62 21.91 6.13 18.93
C ASN A 62 22.82 7.37 18.98
N ASN A 63 22.56 8.32 19.88
CA ASN A 63 23.32 9.55 20.01
C ASN A 63 23.51 10.29 18.67
N VAL A 64 22.43 10.39 17.89
CA VAL A 64 22.46 10.95 16.53
C VAL A 64 22.64 12.47 16.60
N ALA A 65 23.67 12.98 15.91
CA ALA A 65 24.02 14.39 15.80
C ALA A 65 23.45 15.04 14.52
N ILE A 66 23.49 14.31 13.41
CA ILE A 66 22.95 14.73 12.10
C ILE A 66 21.93 13.68 11.64
N LEU A 67 20.67 14.09 11.53
CA LEU A 67 19.55 13.23 11.17
C LEU A 67 19.04 13.57 9.76
N GLY A 68 18.88 12.57 8.90
CA GLY A 68 18.16 12.72 7.63
C GLY A 68 16.66 12.44 7.81
N LEU A 69 15.81 13.26 7.21
CA LEU A 69 14.38 12.99 7.05
C LEU A 69 14.05 12.84 5.57
N GLN A 70 13.47 11.72 5.19
CA GLN A 70 12.92 11.48 3.86
C GLN A 70 11.42 11.29 3.96
N MET A 71 10.67 12.02 3.14
CA MET A 71 9.22 12.00 3.14
C MET A 71 8.69 12.01 1.70
N PRO A 72 7.54 11.35 1.43
CA PRO A 72 6.82 11.56 0.19
C PRO A 72 6.23 12.96 0.12
N GLU A 73 5.90 13.40 -1.09
CA GLU A 73 5.42 14.75 -1.38
C GLU A 73 4.29 15.22 -0.45
N GLY A 74 3.26 14.39 -0.26
CA GLY A 74 2.13 14.70 0.62
C GLY A 74 2.49 14.91 2.10
N LEU A 75 3.64 14.41 2.55
CA LEU A 75 4.11 14.54 3.94
C LEU A 75 5.21 15.60 4.11
N LEU A 76 5.82 16.09 3.02
CA LEU A 76 6.88 17.13 3.08
C LEU A 76 6.42 18.40 3.80
N GLN A 77 5.13 18.74 3.72
CA GLN A 77 4.55 19.88 4.43
C GLN A 77 4.73 19.80 5.97
N PHE A 78 4.87 18.59 6.54
CA PHE A 78 5.06 18.39 7.98
C PHE A 78 6.55 18.34 8.38
N SER A 79 7.47 18.35 7.42
CA SER A 79 8.90 18.10 7.65
C SER A 79 9.53 19.08 8.64
N LEU A 80 9.24 20.38 8.52
CA LEU A 80 9.79 21.42 9.39
C LEU A 80 9.25 21.31 10.82
N ILE A 81 7.94 21.10 10.96
CA ILE A 81 7.29 20.92 12.27
C ILE A 81 7.85 19.68 12.97
N ILE A 82 7.98 18.56 12.25
CA ILE A 82 8.59 17.33 12.76
C ILE A 82 10.04 17.58 13.18
N SER A 83 10.81 18.32 12.37
CA SER A 83 12.20 18.68 12.69
C SER A 83 12.29 19.48 13.98
N ASP A 84 11.42 20.48 14.17
CA ASP A 84 11.39 21.30 15.40
C ASP A 84 11.04 20.46 16.64
N ILE A 85 10.08 19.55 16.52
CA ILE A 85 9.72 18.62 17.60
C ILE A 85 10.93 17.72 17.92
N ILE A 86 11.53 17.07 16.93
CA ILE A 86 12.68 16.17 17.14
C ILE A 86 13.83 16.93 17.81
N ASN A 87 14.21 18.10 17.29
CA ASN A 87 15.29 18.91 17.82
C ASN A 87 15.04 19.30 19.30
N LYS A 88 13.79 19.65 19.65
CA LYS A 88 13.41 19.99 21.03
C LYS A 88 13.60 18.84 22.02
N PHE A 89 13.41 17.58 21.59
CA PHE A 89 13.48 16.40 22.45
C PHE A 89 14.74 15.53 22.23
N CYS A 90 15.63 15.95 21.34
CA CYS A 90 16.88 15.27 21.01
C CYS A 90 18.06 16.25 21.13
N PRO A 91 18.57 16.53 22.34
CA PRO A 91 19.55 17.59 22.57
C PRO A 91 20.88 17.38 21.84
N ASN A 92 21.22 16.14 21.50
CA ASN A 92 22.44 15.81 20.77
C ASN A 92 22.27 15.98 19.25
N CYS A 93 21.03 16.04 18.74
CA CYS A 93 20.71 16.14 17.32
C CYS A 93 20.66 17.60 16.86
N HIS A 94 21.83 18.20 16.68
CA HIS A 94 21.97 19.62 16.35
C HIS A 94 21.69 19.97 14.88
N GLN A 95 21.58 18.97 13.98
CA GLN A 95 21.27 19.20 12.58
C GLN A 95 20.29 18.17 12.04
N ILE A 96 19.25 18.63 11.35
CA ILE A 96 18.28 17.80 10.66
C ILE A 96 18.26 18.21 9.19
N ILE A 97 18.41 17.24 8.29
CA ILE A 97 18.46 17.43 6.85
C ILE A 97 17.21 16.81 6.24
N VAL A 98 16.32 17.64 5.69
CA VAL A 98 15.17 17.18 4.92
C VAL A 98 15.62 16.90 3.50
N LEU A 99 15.51 15.65 3.05
CA LEU A 99 15.79 15.25 1.67
C LEU A 99 14.64 15.69 0.78
N GLY A 100 14.93 16.54 -0.21
CA GLY A 100 13.93 17.13 -1.10
C GLY A 100 13.61 16.29 -2.34
N ASP A 101 14.31 15.17 -2.55
CA ASP A 101 14.08 14.32 -3.72
C ASP A 101 12.74 13.57 -3.64
N VAL A 102 12.15 13.34 -4.81
CA VAL A 102 10.84 12.71 -4.91
C VAL A 102 10.91 11.28 -4.40
N THR A 103 10.04 10.97 -3.44
CA THR A 103 9.96 9.65 -2.82
C THR A 103 8.65 8.99 -3.19
N TYR A 104 8.69 8.06 -4.16
CA TYR A 104 7.52 7.30 -4.64
C TYR A 104 7.20 6.04 -3.82
N GLY A 105 8.13 5.62 -2.95
CA GLY A 105 8.07 4.36 -2.23
C GLY A 105 9.32 4.14 -1.39
N ALA A 106 9.33 3.20 -0.44
CA ALA A 106 10.54 2.86 0.32
C ALA A 106 11.64 2.16 -0.50
N CYS A 107 11.34 1.73 -1.73
CA CYS A 107 12.33 1.35 -2.72
C CYS A 107 13.15 2.56 -3.19
N CYS A 108 12.70 3.79 -2.89
CA CYS A 108 13.41 5.05 -3.11
C CYS A 108 14.20 5.48 -1.87
N VAL A 109 14.44 4.60 -0.88
CA VAL A 109 15.24 4.95 0.31
C VAL A 109 16.57 5.56 -0.14
N ASP A 110 16.82 6.80 0.27
CA ASP A 110 17.99 7.54 -0.19
C ASP A 110 19.07 7.57 0.91
N ASP A 111 19.52 6.37 1.25
CA ASP A 111 20.55 6.16 2.26
C ASP A 111 21.94 6.63 1.79
N TYR A 112 22.19 6.61 0.48
CA TYR A 112 23.46 7.06 -0.11
C TYR A 112 23.63 8.58 -0.03
N THR A 113 22.63 9.36 -0.43
CA THR A 113 22.70 10.83 -0.31
C THR A 113 22.73 11.25 1.14
N ALA A 114 21.90 10.65 2.00
CA ALA A 114 21.91 10.92 3.44
C ALA A 114 23.32 10.68 4.03
N LYS A 115 23.97 9.57 3.68
CA LYS A 115 25.35 9.29 4.10
C LYS A 115 26.34 10.32 3.59
N ALA A 116 26.24 10.73 2.33
CA ALA A 116 27.12 11.72 1.73
C ALA A 116 26.97 13.11 2.38
N LEU A 117 25.78 13.45 2.87
CA LEU A 117 25.49 14.65 3.65
C LEU A 117 25.90 14.55 5.12
N GLY A 118 26.48 13.43 5.54
CA GLY A 118 26.96 13.22 6.91
C GLY A 118 25.89 12.77 7.91
N CYS A 119 24.68 12.43 7.45
CA CYS A 119 23.65 11.89 8.33
C CYS A 119 24.09 10.55 8.94
N GLN A 120 23.89 10.41 10.24
CA GLN A 120 24.19 9.18 10.98
C GLN A 120 23.00 8.22 11.00
N MET A 121 21.80 8.76 10.80
CA MET A 121 20.55 8.03 10.75
C MET A 121 19.61 8.69 9.75
N LEU A 122 18.75 7.89 9.11
CA LEU A 122 17.69 8.31 8.21
C LEU A 122 16.34 7.87 8.75
N ILE A 123 15.37 8.79 8.82
CA ILE A 123 13.96 8.44 9.04
C ILE A 123 13.25 8.50 7.70
N HIS A 124 12.69 7.37 7.26
CA HIS A 124 11.95 7.25 6.01
C HIS A 124 10.46 7.12 6.32
N TYR A 125 9.68 8.15 5.98
CA TYR A 125 8.24 8.20 6.22
C TYR A 125 7.41 7.66 5.04
N GLY A 126 6.25 7.08 5.35
CA GLY A 126 5.14 6.84 4.41
C GLY A 126 5.05 5.43 3.84
N HIS A 127 6.08 4.93 3.16
CA HIS A 127 5.91 3.77 2.26
C HIS A 127 6.53 2.46 2.77
N SER A 128 5.95 1.31 2.40
CA SER A 128 6.42 -0.03 2.81
C SER A 128 7.19 -0.82 1.76
N CYS A 129 7.65 -0.23 0.66
CA CYS A 129 8.55 -0.95 -0.24
C CYS A 129 9.87 -1.27 0.48
N LEU A 130 9.88 -2.30 1.34
CA LEU A 130 10.89 -2.54 2.35
C LEU A 130 12.16 -3.02 1.67
N ILE A 131 13.17 -2.16 1.70
CA ILE A 131 14.54 -2.61 1.63
C ILE A 131 14.90 -3.09 3.04
N PRO A 132 15.39 -4.34 3.20
CA PRO A 132 15.85 -4.82 4.49
C PRO A 132 16.86 -3.83 5.12
N VAL A 133 16.69 -3.55 6.41
CA VAL A 133 17.51 -2.53 7.13
C VAL A 133 19.00 -2.87 7.16
N ASP A 134 19.37 -4.13 6.93
CA ASP A 134 20.75 -4.60 6.79
C ASP A 134 21.37 -4.26 5.42
N GLN A 135 20.57 -3.81 4.45
CA GLN A 135 21.03 -3.40 3.13
C GLN A 135 21.24 -1.89 3.00
N THR A 136 20.79 -1.09 3.97
CA THR A 136 21.02 0.36 3.98
C THR A 136 22.45 0.68 4.47
N SER A 137 23.06 1.70 3.88
CA SER A 137 24.45 2.12 4.11
C SER A 137 24.64 2.97 5.37
N ILE A 138 23.54 3.41 5.96
CA ILE A 138 23.39 4.07 7.26
C ILE A 138 22.18 3.48 8.00
N LYS A 139 22.04 3.79 9.29
CA LYS A 139 20.90 3.32 10.10
C LYS A 139 19.62 3.96 9.59
N THR A 140 18.63 3.16 9.23
CA THR A 140 17.34 3.66 8.72
C THR A 140 16.19 3.21 9.61
N LEU A 141 15.31 4.14 9.98
CA LEU A 141 14.03 3.86 10.64
C LEU A 141 12.89 4.13 9.66
N TYR A 142 12.10 3.10 9.39
CA TYR A 142 10.87 3.23 8.62
C TYR A 142 9.70 3.61 9.54
N VAL A 143 8.90 4.58 9.11
CA VAL A 143 7.66 5.02 9.75
C VAL A 143 6.57 5.01 8.69
N PHE A 144 5.61 4.10 8.76
CA PHE A 144 4.63 3.89 7.68
C PHE A 144 3.48 4.91 7.66
N VAL A 145 3.41 5.80 8.66
CA VAL A 145 2.39 6.85 8.77
C VAL A 145 0.98 6.33 8.54
N GLU A 146 0.46 5.65 9.55
CA GLU A 146 -0.93 5.17 9.54
C GLU A 146 -1.90 6.35 9.54
N ILE A 147 -2.92 6.27 8.68
CA ILE A 147 -3.99 7.25 8.56
C ILE A 147 -5.26 6.65 9.15
N GLY A 148 -5.68 7.19 10.28
CA GLY A 148 -6.92 6.82 10.94
C GLY A 148 -8.14 7.21 10.10
N ILE A 149 -9.07 6.27 9.97
CA ILE A 149 -10.37 6.49 9.31
C ILE A 149 -11.51 6.02 10.22
N ASP A 150 -12.69 6.59 10.01
CA ASP A 150 -13.91 6.15 10.69
C ASP A 150 -14.36 4.80 10.11
N ARG A 151 -13.99 3.72 10.83
CA ARG A 151 -14.23 2.34 10.43
C ARG A 151 -15.72 2.00 10.37
N GLN A 152 -16.50 2.49 11.34
CA GLN A 152 -17.94 2.24 11.39
C GLN A 152 -18.61 2.88 10.19
N HIS A 153 -18.28 4.14 9.89
CA HIS A 153 -18.79 4.80 8.69
C HIS A 153 -18.41 4.07 7.41
N LEU A 154 -17.17 3.57 7.29
CA LEU A 154 -16.73 2.78 6.15
C LEU A 154 -17.56 1.49 6.00
N ALA A 155 -17.70 0.72 7.08
CA ALA A 155 -18.48 -0.51 7.08
C ALA A 155 -19.95 -0.26 6.70
N ASP A 156 -20.57 0.76 7.28
CA ASP A 156 -21.96 1.14 6.98
C ASP A 156 -22.12 1.60 5.53
N THR A 157 -21.14 2.35 5.01
CA THR A 157 -21.15 2.79 3.61
C THR A 157 -21.05 1.59 2.67
N ILE A 158 -20.19 0.61 2.95
CA ILE A 158 -20.08 -0.61 2.14
C ILE A 158 -21.40 -1.41 2.19
N LYS A 159 -21.93 -1.65 3.39
CA LYS A 159 -23.19 -2.39 3.58
C LYS A 159 -24.39 -1.71 2.89
N ALA A 160 -24.39 -0.38 2.81
CA ALA A 160 -25.45 0.38 2.15
C ALA A 160 -25.38 0.35 0.61
N ASN A 161 -24.18 0.17 0.04
CA ASN A 161 -23.94 0.30 -1.40
C ASN A 161 -23.78 -1.06 -2.11
N PHE A 162 -23.31 -2.10 -1.43
CA PHE A 162 -23.24 -3.47 -1.98
C PHE A 162 -24.47 -4.28 -1.54
N PRO A 163 -25.17 -5.01 -2.46
CA PRO A 163 -24.81 -5.36 -3.84
C PRO A 163 -25.35 -4.39 -4.91
N ALA A 164 -26.01 -3.29 -4.55
CA ALA A 164 -26.59 -2.35 -5.52
C ALA A 164 -25.57 -1.84 -6.56
N CYS A 165 -24.32 -1.60 -6.15
CA CYS A 165 -23.21 -1.27 -7.04
C CYS A 165 -22.86 -2.37 -8.05
N MET A 166 -23.09 -3.65 -7.72
CA MET A 166 -22.85 -4.78 -8.64
C MET A 166 -23.91 -4.85 -9.74
N HIS A 167 -25.16 -4.46 -9.42
CA HIS A 167 -26.30 -4.63 -10.32
C HIS A 167 -26.43 -3.53 -11.37
N GLN A 168 -25.98 -2.30 -11.06
CA GLN A 168 -25.98 -1.18 -12.01
C GLN A 168 -25.19 -1.51 -13.30
N GLU A 169 -24.09 -2.26 -13.21
CA GLU A 169 -23.33 -2.72 -14.37
C GLU A 169 -24.01 -3.84 -15.15
N GLN A 170 -24.62 -4.81 -14.47
CA GLN A 170 -25.34 -5.87 -15.16
C GLN A 170 -26.49 -5.31 -16.00
N GLU A 171 -27.14 -4.23 -15.54
CA GLU A 171 -28.18 -3.54 -16.31
C GLU A 171 -27.62 -2.68 -17.46
N GLU A 172 -26.48 -2.00 -17.27
CA GLU A 172 -25.80 -1.26 -18.34
C GLU A 172 -25.24 -2.18 -19.45
N GLU A 173 -24.74 -3.37 -19.11
CA GLU A 173 -24.34 -4.40 -20.08
C GLU A 173 -25.56 -5.13 -20.69
N LYS A 174 -26.59 -5.48 -19.90
CA LYS A 174 -27.82 -6.13 -20.40
C LYS A 174 -28.65 -5.21 -21.29
N ASN A 175 -28.57 -3.89 -21.14
CA ASN A 175 -29.22 -2.95 -22.05
C ASN A 175 -28.65 -2.99 -23.49
N ARG A 176 -27.60 -3.78 -23.76
CA ARG A 176 -27.15 -4.13 -25.12
C ARG A 176 -27.75 -5.42 -25.68
N THR A 177 -28.47 -6.23 -24.88
CA THR A 177 -29.05 -7.51 -25.34
C THR A 177 -30.35 -7.84 -24.58
N ILE A 178 -31.50 -7.70 -25.24
CA ILE A 178 -32.81 -7.97 -24.63
C ILE A 178 -33.09 -9.49 -24.57
N LYS A 179 -33.34 -10.05 -23.37
CA LYS A 179 -34.62 -10.69 -22.95
C LYS A 179 -34.49 -11.62 -21.74
N HIS A 180 -35.62 -11.66 -21.02
CA HIS A 180 -36.14 -12.66 -20.09
C HIS A 180 -35.82 -12.47 -18.61
N VAL A 181 -36.79 -11.87 -17.90
CA VAL A 181 -36.87 -11.81 -16.44
C VAL A 181 -37.50 -13.11 -15.97
N SER A 182 -36.74 -13.92 -15.25
CA SER A 182 -37.24 -14.99 -14.39
C SER A 182 -37.11 -14.54 -12.95
N ILE A 183 -38.23 -14.54 -12.23
CA ILE A 183 -38.32 -14.26 -10.81
C ILE A 183 -37.73 -15.47 -10.07
N SER A 184 -36.63 -15.28 -9.33
CA SER A 184 -36.03 -16.31 -8.47
C SER A 184 -36.05 -15.88 -7.00
N HIS A 185 -36.17 -16.89 -6.15
CA HIS A 185 -36.42 -16.88 -4.72
C HIS A 185 -35.54 -15.92 -3.89
N GLU A 186 -36.10 -15.48 -2.76
CA GLU A 186 -35.45 -14.74 -1.66
C GLU A 186 -34.40 -15.62 -0.97
N GLU A 187 -33.27 -15.88 -1.65
CA GLU A 187 -32.07 -16.42 -1.03
C GLU A 187 -31.23 -15.26 -0.50
N GLU A 188 -30.78 -15.33 0.75
CA GLU A 188 -29.80 -14.39 1.30
C GLU A 188 -28.55 -14.39 0.42
N GLN A 189 -28.32 -13.30 -0.31
CA GLN A 189 -27.19 -13.18 -1.21
C GLN A 189 -25.91 -13.04 -0.38
N GLU A 190 -24.98 -13.98 -0.53
CA GLU A 190 -23.62 -13.88 0.01
C GLU A 190 -22.71 -13.25 -1.03
N LEU A 191 -21.93 -12.24 -0.65
CA LEU A 191 -20.94 -11.57 -1.48
C LEU A 191 -19.54 -11.77 -0.91
N HIS A 192 -18.65 -12.36 -1.71
CA HIS A 192 -17.25 -12.63 -1.36
C HIS A 192 -16.35 -11.48 -1.84
N LEU A 193 -15.92 -10.63 -0.91
CA LEU A 193 -15.03 -9.50 -1.18
C LEU A 193 -13.55 -9.80 -0.89
N ALA A 194 -12.68 -9.32 -1.77
CA ALA A 194 -11.26 -9.15 -1.46
C ALA A 194 -10.99 -7.71 -1.03
N LEU A 195 -10.58 -7.51 0.23
CA LEU A 195 -10.23 -6.19 0.74
C LEU A 195 -8.73 -5.93 0.60
N VAL A 196 -8.38 -4.82 -0.05
CA VAL A 196 -6.99 -4.40 -0.25
C VAL A 196 -6.85 -2.89 -0.04
N GLY A 197 -5.64 -2.41 0.14
CA GLY A 197 -5.32 -0.98 0.29
C GLY A 197 -3.83 -0.73 0.27
N THR A 198 -3.43 0.52 0.51
CA THR A 198 -2.04 0.88 0.74
C THR A 198 -1.69 0.72 2.22
N VAL A 199 -0.39 0.80 2.56
CA VAL A 199 0.05 0.69 3.96
C VAL A 199 -0.63 1.67 4.90
N GLN A 200 -0.89 2.89 4.42
CA GLN A 200 -1.46 3.97 5.22
C GLN A 200 -2.84 3.59 5.79
N PHE A 201 -3.56 2.67 5.12
CA PHE A 201 -4.91 2.23 5.50
C PHE A 201 -4.97 0.76 5.93
N VAL A 202 -3.83 0.06 6.08
CA VAL A 202 -3.82 -1.39 6.28
C VAL A 202 -4.53 -1.85 7.54
N SER A 203 -4.43 -1.09 8.64
CA SER A 203 -5.15 -1.37 9.89
C SER A 203 -6.65 -1.31 9.68
N ALA A 204 -7.13 -0.37 8.87
CA ALA A 204 -8.55 -0.25 8.56
C ALA A 204 -9.02 -1.38 7.64
N VAL A 205 -8.23 -1.76 6.63
CA VAL A 205 -8.51 -2.94 5.78
C VAL A 205 -8.67 -4.21 6.62
N GLN A 206 -7.76 -4.43 7.58
CA GLN A 206 -7.79 -5.62 8.43
C GLN A 206 -8.96 -5.59 9.43
N ALA A 207 -9.27 -4.43 10.01
CA ALA A 207 -10.40 -4.28 10.91
C ALA A 207 -11.74 -4.48 10.20
N LEU A 208 -11.86 -3.97 8.97
CA LEU A 208 -13.09 -3.98 8.17
C LEU A 208 -13.58 -5.41 7.89
N LYS A 209 -12.67 -6.39 7.80
CA LYS A 209 -13.04 -7.80 7.69
C LYS A 209 -14.01 -8.21 8.80
N HIS A 210 -13.66 -7.92 10.05
CA HIS A 210 -14.50 -8.30 11.18
C HIS A 210 -15.80 -7.50 11.21
N GLU A 211 -15.79 -6.23 10.80
CA GLU A 211 -16.97 -5.37 10.83
C GLU A 211 -18.00 -5.74 9.75
N LEU A 212 -17.55 -6.21 8.57
CA LEU A 212 -18.42 -6.65 7.48
C LEU A 212 -19.01 -8.04 7.73
N GLU A 213 -18.25 -8.97 8.31
CA GLU A 213 -18.71 -10.33 8.60
C GLU A 213 -19.72 -10.38 9.77
N GLN A 214 -19.85 -9.31 10.56
CA GLN A 214 -20.83 -9.22 11.66
C GLN A 214 -22.20 -8.72 11.17
N PRO A 215 -23.31 -9.31 11.65
CA PRO A 215 -24.65 -8.86 11.31
C PRO A 215 -24.88 -7.42 11.78
N SER A 216 -25.49 -6.60 10.93
CA SER A 216 -25.69 -5.17 11.12
C SER A 216 -26.48 -4.88 12.41
N SER A 217 -25.87 -4.14 13.34
CA SER A 217 -26.63 -3.49 14.42
C SER A 217 -27.40 -2.33 13.81
N GLN A 218 -28.73 -2.32 13.89
CA GLN A 218 -29.52 -1.17 13.42
C GLN A 218 -29.11 0.12 14.13
N SER A 219 -28.56 1.12 13.44
CA SER A 219 -28.87 2.54 13.71
C SER A 219 -28.33 3.52 12.65
N ASN A 220 -29.18 4.53 12.41
CA ASN A 220 -29.00 5.81 11.71
C ASN A 220 -28.74 5.81 10.19
N GLN A 221 -29.60 6.57 9.50
CA GLN A 221 -29.82 6.60 8.05
C GLN A 221 -28.53 6.49 7.21
N PRO A 222 -28.42 5.49 6.32
CA PRO A 222 -27.32 5.41 5.37
C PRO A 222 -27.41 6.58 4.39
N LYS A 223 -26.34 7.38 4.28
CA LYS A 223 -26.22 8.37 3.21
C LYS A 223 -25.91 7.62 1.92
N MET A 224 -26.91 7.42 1.08
CA MET A 224 -26.70 7.09 -0.33
C MET A 224 -25.90 8.22 -0.99
N ILE A 225 -24.78 7.90 -1.62
CA ILE A 225 -23.93 8.88 -2.32
C ILE A 225 -24.22 8.76 -3.81
N THR A 226 -25.39 9.22 -4.22
CA THR A 226 -25.66 9.56 -5.63
C THR A 226 -26.18 10.99 -5.68
N PRO A 227 -25.56 11.91 -6.44
CA PRO A 227 -26.14 13.20 -6.74
C PRO A 227 -27.13 13.02 -7.88
N SER A 228 -28.41 12.78 -7.58
CA SER A 228 -29.47 13.02 -8.57
C SER A 228 -29.86 14.50 -8.52
N ALA A 229 -29.94 15.11 -9.69
CA ALA A 229 -30.32 16.49 -10.00
C ALA A 229 -31.48 17.08 -9.15
N PRO A 230 -31.62 18.42 -9.06
CA PRO A 230 -32.67 19.02 -8.25
C PRO A 230 -34.06 18.71 -8.84
N ASP A 231 -34.99 18.47 -7.93
CA ASP A 231 -36.45 18.46 -8.11
C ASP A 231 -37.08 17.30 -8.90
N THR A 232 -37.25 16.14 -8.26
CA THR A 232 -38.57 15.50 -8.15
C THR A 232 -38.57 14.48 -7.00
N ILE A 233 -39.39 14.68 -5.97
CA ILE A 233 -39.60 13.71 -4.89
C ILE A 233 -40.42 12.55 -5.46
N GLN A 234 -39.74 11.47 -5.86
CA GLN A 234 -40.32 10.13 -5.90
C GLN A 234 -39.58 9.27 -4.88
N HIS A 235 -40.27 8.94 -3.78
CA HIS A 235 -39.82 7.99 -2.78
C HIS A 235 -39.78 6.58 -3.40
N HIS A 236 -38.70 6.25 -4.12
CA HIS A 236 -38.40 4.85 -4.42
C HIS A 236 -37.77 4.21 -3.17
N HIS A 237 -38.60 3.53 -2.36
CA HIS A 237 -38.12 2.58 -1.38
C HIS A 237 -37.35 1.46 -2.10
N HIS A 238 -36.03 1.59 -2.23
CA HIS A 238 -35.18 0.43 -2.52
C HIS A 238 -35.26 -0.49 -1.29
N HIS A 239 -35.90 -1.65 -1.47
CA HIS A 239 -35.80 -2.76 -0.53
C HIS A 239 -34.31 -3.15 -0.46
N HIS A 240 -33.62 -2.73 0.60
CA HIS A 240 -32.30 -3.26 0.91
C HIS A 240 -32.46 -4.72 1.34
N GLN A 241 -32.24 -5.65 0.42
CA GLN A 241 -32.07 -7.06 0.79
C GLN A 241 -30.83 -7.18 1.69
N PRO A 242 -30.91 -7.93 2.79
CA PRO A 242 -29.75 -8.18 3.64
C PRO A 242 -28.72 -9.01 2.86
N CYS A 243 -27.55 -8.43 2.61
CA CYS A 243 -26.41 -9.10 1.99
C CYS A 243 -25.45 -9.59 3.06
N ARG A 244 -25.07 -10.87 3.01
CA ARG A 244 -24.01 -11.43 3.86
C ARG A 244 -22.67 -11.21 3.18
N PHE A 245 -21.64 -10.80 3.94
CA PHE A 245 -20.29 -10.64 3.40
C PHE A 245 -19.39 -11.79 3.84
N LYS A 246 -18.66 -12.36 2.89
CA LYS A 246 -17.48 -13.21 3.12
C LYS A 246 -16.26 -12.41 2.74
N VAL A 247 -15.27 -12.28 3.64
CA VAL A 247 -14.15 -11.36 3.40
C VAL A 247 -12.80 -12.08 3.36
N THR A 248 -12.05 -11.82 2.30
CA THR A 248 -10.65 -12.22 2.15
C THR A 248 -9.74 -11.00 2.16
N VAL A 249 -8.71 -11.06 3.01
CA VAL A 249 -7.65 -10.06 3.07
C VAL A 249 -6.37 -10.76 2.58
N PRO A 250 -6.03 -10.63 1.27
CA PRO A 250 -4.90 -11.35 0.69
C PRO A 250 -3.56 -10.79 1.19
N GLN A 251 -2.48 -11.57 1.11
CA GLN A 251 -1.15 -11.12 1.50
C GLN A 251 -0.10 -11.60 0.49
N VAL A 252 0.72 -10.68 -0.01
CA VAL A 252 1.96 -10.99 -0.73
C VAL A 252 3.14 -10.66 0.18
N LYS A 253 3.84 -11.67 0.70
CA LYS A 253 5.00 -11.43 1.56
C LYS A 253 6.11 -10.70 0.78
N PRO A 254 6.80 -9.72 1.38
CA PRO A 254 6.81 -9.39 2.82
C PRO A 254 5.76 -8.35 3.26
N LEU A 255 4.83 -7.95 2.38
CA LEU A 255 3.82 -6.94 2.68
C LEU A 255 2.84 -7.39 3.77
N SER A 256 2.21 -6.41 4.40
CA SER A 256 1.17 -6.65 5.40
C SER A 256 -0.08 -7.27 4.75
N PRO A 257 -0.91 -8.03 5.49
CA PRO A 257 -2.20 -8.50 4.98
C PRO A 257 -3.07 -7.32 4.51
N GLY A 258 -3.58 -7.42 3.28
CA GLY A 258 -4.39 -6.40 2.62
C GLY A 258 -3.59 -5.34 1.88
N GLU A 259 -2.27 -5.32 2.03
CA GLU A 259 -1.42 -4.32 1.39
C GLU A 259 -1.07 -4.71 -0.05
N ILE A 260 -1.20 -3.75 -0.97
CA ILE A 260 -0.75 -3.85 -2.36
C ILE A 260 0.15 -2.69 -2.76
N LEU A 261 1.05 -2.94 -3.71
CA LEU A 261 1.98 -1.97 -4.29
C LEU A 261 1.76 -1.88 -5.81
N GLY A 262 2.09 -0.77 -6.45
CA GLY A 262 1.96 -0.65 -7.91
C GLY A 262 2.79 -1.70 -8.68
N CYS A 263 3.86 -2.21 -8.06
CA CYS A 263 4.69 -3.28 -8.61
C CYS A 263 4.35 -4.68 -8.07
N THR A 264 3.43 -4.83 -7.11
CA THR A 264 3.16 -6.11 -6.44
C THR A 264 1.71 -6.20 -6.00
N ALA A 265 0.96 -7.11 -6.63
CA ALA A 265 -0.42 -7.43 -6.28
C ALA A 265 -0.64 -8.95 -6.24
N PRO A 266 -1.55 -9.44 -5.39
CA PRO A 266 -1.88 -10.87 -5.32
C PRO A 266 -2.68 -11.31 -6.55
N LYS A 267 -2.55 -12.59 -6.91
CA LYS A 267 -3.56 -13.28 -7.73
C LYS A 267 -4.64 -13.83 -6.81
N LEU A 268 -5.88 -13.55 -7.15
CA LEU A 268 -7.06 -13.87 -6.37
C LEU A 268 -7.72 -15.16 -6.86
N SER A 269 -8.51 -15.79 -5.99
CA SER A 269 -9.35 -16.93 -6.36
C SER A 269 -10.49 -16.46 -7.29
N PRO A 270 -10.88 -17.24 -8.31
CA PRO A 270 -12.07 -16.98 -9.11
C PRO A 270 -13.39 -16.94 -8.31
N GLU A 271 -13.40 -17.44 -7.07
CA GLU A 271 -14.56 -17.39 -6.16
C GLU A 271 -14.81 -16.00 -5.55
N ILE A 272 -13.87 -15.06 -5.72
CA ILE A 272 -14.04 -13.69 -5.23
C ILE A 272 -14.93 -12.92 -6.21
N ASP A 273 -16.02 -12.37 -5.70
CA ASP A 273 -17.01 -11.65 -6.49
C ASP A 273 -16.55 -10.23 -6.84
N ALA A 274 -15.84 -9.55 -5.93
CA ALA A 274 -15.33 -8.20 -6.17
C ALA A 274 -14.07 -7.86 -5.35
N ILE A 275 -13.26 -6.96 -5.89
CA ILE A 275 -12.16 -6.29 -5.18
C ILE A 275 -12.71 -4.99 -4.59
N LEU A 276 -12.47 -4.75 -3.31
CA LEU A 276 -12.70 -3.44 -2.68
C LEU A 276 -11.36 -2.89 -2.21
N TYR A 277 -10.90 -1.85 -2.90
CA TYR A 277 -9.68 -1.12 -2.61
C TYR A 277 -9.97 0.11 -1.75
N LEU A 278 -9.28 0.20 -0.62
CA LEU A 278 -9.30 1.33 0.29
C LEU A 278 -8.07 2.22 0.05
N GLY A 279 -8.30 3.40 -0.48
CA GLY A 279 -7.25 4.38 -0.72
C GLY A 279 -7.64 5.37 -1.80
N ASP A 280 -6.83 6.43 -1.91
CA ASP A 280 -6.92 7.39 -3.00
C ASP A 280 -6.11 6.91 -4.22
N GLY A 281 -6.33 7.63 -5.33
CA GLY A 281 -5.67 7.34 -6.61
C GLY A 281 -6.06 5.99 -7.22
N ARG A 282 -5.41 5.66 -8.34
CA ARG A 282 -5.67 4.42 -9.11
C ARG A 282 -4.43 3.55 -9.29
N PHE A 283 -3.23 4.08 -9.12
CA PHE A 283 -1.99 3.37 -9.45
C PHE A 283 -1.85 1.99 -8.77
N HIS A 284 -2.12 1.93 -7.46
CA HIS A 284 -2.12 0.68 -6.70
C HIS A 284 -3.27 -0.25 -7.10
N LEU A 285 -4.46 0.31 -7.27
CA LEU A 285 -5.64 -0.42 -7.71
C LEU A 285 -5.45 -1.06 -9.09
N GLU A 286 -4.89 -0.32 -10.05
CA GLU A 286 -4.59 -0.82 -11.39
C GLU A 286 -3.67 -2.05 -11.35
N SER A 287 -2.73 -2.12 -10.39
CA SER A 287 -1.85 -3.29 -10.27
C SER A 287 -2.62 -4.58 -9.97
N ILE A 288 -3.62 -4.54 -9.09
CA ILE A 288 -4.43 -5.71 -8.76
C ILE A 288 -5.47 -6.01 -9.84
N MET A 289 -5.98 -4.98 -10.53
CA MET A 289 -6.85 -5.16 -11.70
C MET A 289 -6.11 -5.85 -12.84
N ILE A 290 -4.89 -5.40 -13.16
CA ILE A 290 -4.02 -6.04 -14.16
C ILE A 290 -3.77 -7.52 -13.81
N ALA A 291 -3.56 -7.82 -12.53
CA ALA A 291 -3.34 -9.20 -12.06
C ALA A 291 -4.60 -10.07 -12.09
N ASN A 292 -5.79 -9.47 -12.00
CA ASN A 292 -7.09 -10.14 -11.85
C ASN A 292 -8.16 -9.53 -12.79
N PRO A 293 -8.00 -9.66 -14.12
CA PRO A 293 -8.76 -8.90 -15.12
C PRO A 293 -10.25 -9.24 -15.21
N THR A 294 -10.71 -10.29 -14.53
CA THR A 294 -12.10 -10.77 -14.58
C THR A 294 -12.89 -10.45 -13.32
N ILE A 295 -12.25 -9.90 -12.29
CA ILE A 295 -12.89 -9.59 -11.02
C ILE A 295 -13.17 -8.08 -11.01
N PRO A 296 -14.44 -7.65 -10.84
CA PRO A 296 -14.79 -6.24 -10.82
C PRO A 296 -14.16 -5.56 -9.61
N ALA A 297 -13.76 -4.29 -9.78
CA ALA A 297 -12.96 -3.58 -8.79
C ALA A 297 -13.61 -2.26 -8.38
N PHE A 298 -13.69 -2.05 -7.07
CA PHE A 298 -14.29 -0.88 -6.46
C PHE A 298 -13.26 -0.16 -5.63
N ARG A 299 -13.29 1.17 -5.67
CA ARG A 299 -12.45 2.02 -4.85
C ARG A 299 -13.31 2.77 -3.87
N TYR A 300 -12.98 2.68 -2.58
CA TYR A 300 -13.44 3.63 -1.59
C TYR A 300 -12.34 4.67 -1.35
N ASP A 301 -12.63 5.92 -1.71
CA ASP A 301 -11.77 7.06 -1.38
C ASP A 301 -12.08 7.55 0.05
N PRO A 302 -11.13 7.46 1.00
CA PRO A 302 -11.38 7.83 2.39
C PRO A 302 -11.50 9.33 2.64
N TYR A 303 -11.06 10.16 1.69
CA TYR A 303 -11.14 11.61 1.78
C TYR A 303 -12.47 12.12 1.20
N GLU A 304 -12.85 11.63 0.02
CA GLU A 304 -14.14 11.96 -0.61
C GLU A 304 -15.32 11.19 -0.01
N LYS A 305 -15.02 10.10 0.71
CA LYS A 305 -15.99 9.13 1.26
C LYS A 305 -16.87 8.53 0.18
N LYS A 306 -16.30 8.28 -1.00
CA LYS A 306 -17.04 7.84 -2.19
C LYS A 306 -16.60 6.44 -2.62
N ILE A 307 -17.56 5.60 -2.99
CA ILE A 307 -17.30 4.33 -3.68
C ILE A 307 -17.46 4.55 -5.18
N THR A 308 -16.46 4.16 -5.96
CA THR A 308 -16.49 4.16 -7.41
C THR A 308 -16.21 2.77 -7.94
N HIS A 309 -16.93 2.36 -8.98
CA HIS A 309 -16.49 1.23 -9.81
C HIS A 309 -15.33 1.69 -10.70
N GLU A 310 -14.31 0.85 -10.81
CA GLU A 310 -13.08 1.16 -11.50
C GLU A 310 -12.84 0.11 -12.58
N GLY A 311 -12.78 0.55 -13.84
CA GLY A 311 -12.45 -0.29 -14.99
C GLY A 311 -11.00 -0.11 -15.45
N TYR A 312 -10.40 -1.17 -15.99
CA TYR A 312 -9.08 -1.11 -16.63
C TYR A 312 -9.18 -1.68 -18.03
N ASP A 313 -8.77 -0.90 -19.04
CA ASP A 313 -8.84 -1.35 -20.43
C ASP A 313 -7.68 -2.32 -20.73
N HIS A 314 -7.91 -3.59 -20.42
CA HIS A 314 -6.95 -4.65 -20.70
C HIS A 314 -6.73 -4.84 -22.20
N ALA A 315 -7.70 -4.54 -23.06
CA ALA A 315 -7.57 -4.68 -24.50
C ALA A 315 -6.62 -3.61 -25.05
N GLN A 316 -6.83 -2.34 -24.67
CA GLN A 316 -5.95 -1.22 -25.00
C GLN A 316 -4.55 -1.43 -24.44
N MET A 317 -4.41 -1.83 -23.17
CA MET A 317 -3.10 -2.10 -22.57
C MET A 317 -2.34 -3.19 -23.35
N ARG A 318 -3.00 -4.29 -23.74
CA ARG A 318 -2.40 -5.35 -24.55
C ARG A 318 -2.04 -4.85 -25.95
N ALA A 319 -2.90 -4.06 -26.58
CA ALA A 319 -2.65 -3.50 -27.91
C ALA A 319 -1.45 -2.55 -27.92
N VAL A 320 -1.36 -1.64 -26.94
CA VAL A 320 -0.22 -0.71 -26.78
C VAL A 320 1.09 -1.49 -26.57
N ARG A 321 1.08 -2.51 -25.70
CA ARG A 321 2.27 -3.36 -25.47
C ARG A 321 2.66 -4.16 -26.70
N ALA A 322 1.69 -4.74 -27.42
CA ALA A 322 1.95 -5.48 -28.65
C ALA A 322 2.55 -4.58 -29.74
N ASN A 323 2.03 -3.36 -29.91
CA ASN A 323 2.57 -2.38 -30.84
C ASN A 323 4.02 -1.98 -30.48
N ALA A 324 4.31 -1.73 -29.20
CA ALA A 324 5.67 -1.43 -28.75
C ALA A 324 6.64 -2.60 -29.03
N ILE A 325 6.18 -3.84 -28.84
CA ILE A 325 6.96 -5.05 -29.18
C ILE A 325 7.18 -5.19 -30.68
N GLU A 326 6.20 -4.81 -31.52
CA GLU A 326 6.37 -4.86 -32.98
C GLU A 326 7.36 -3.81 -33.47
N ILE A 327 7.25 -2.56 -33.01
CA ILE A 327 8.22 -1.49 -33.31
C ILE A 327 9.64 -1.93 -32.90
N ALA A 328 9.77 -2.56 -31.72
CA ALA A 328 11.01 -3.15 -31.24
C ALA A 328 11.54 -4.27 -32.17
N ARG A 329 10.66 -5.12 -32.70
CA ARG A 329 11.04 -6.21 -33.60
C ARG A 329 11.47 -5.69 -34.98
N GLU A 330 10.78 -4.69 -35.51
CA GLU A 330 11.10 -4.07 -36.80
C GLU A 330 12.47 -3.39 -36.77
N SER A 331 12.82 -2.72 -35.66
CA SER A 331 14.12 -2.07 -35.51
C SER A 331 15.30 -3.05 -35.55
N LEU A 332 15.07 -4.33 -35.25
CA LEU A 332 16.07 -5.41 -35.34
C LEU A 332 16.19 -6.04 -36.74
N ARG A 333 15.16 -5.90 -37.60
CA ARG A 333 15.10 -6.55 -38.93
C ARG A 333 15.65 -5.70 -40.06
N ALA A 334 15.63 -4.38 -39.90
CA ALA A 334 16.14 -3.48 -40.93
C ALA A 334 17.65 -3.68 -41.13
N GLU A 335 18.07 -3.82 -42.39
CA GLU A 335 19.46 -4.09 -42.75
C GLU A 335 20.40 -2.99 -42.25
N ARG A 336 21.63 -3.40 -41.89
CA ARG A 336 22.67 -2.62 -41.21
C ARG A 336 23.29 -1.49 -42.06
N GLU A 337 22.56 -0.89 -42.98
CA GLU A 337 23.07 0.25 -43.76
C GLU A 337 23.06 1.56 -42.97
N ASP A 338 22.21 1.67 -41.94
CA ASP A 338 22.27 2.77 -40.95
C ASP A 338 23.14 2.38 -39.75
N SER A 339 24.38 2.86 -39.72
CA SER A 339 25.33 2.64 -38.61
C SER A 339 24.96 3.32 -37.29
N GLU A 340 23.75 3.90 -37.16
CA GLU A 340 23.32 4.71 -36.00
C GLU A 340 22.24 4.06 -35.12
N ARG A 341 21.82 2.81 -35.40
CA ARG A 341 20.76 2.15 -34.63
C ARG A 341 21.32 1.47 -33.38
N GLY A 342 20.82 1.89 -32.21
CA GLY A 342 21.26 1.38 -30.91
C GLY A 342 20.10 1.07 -29.97
N TRP A 343 20.32 0.09 -29.10
CA TRP A 343 19.44 -0.22 -27.97
C TRP A 343 20.07 0.27 -26.67
N ALA A 344 19.27 0.87 -25.80
CA ALA A 344 19.69 1.30 -24.48
C ALA A 344 18.89 0.57 -23.40
N VAL A 345 19.58 0.12 -22.34
CA VAL A 345 18.95 -0.40 -21.14
C VAL A 345 18.96 0.70 -20.08
N VAL A 346 17.78 1.13 -19.65
CA VAL A 346 17.64 2.15 -18.60
C VAL A 346 17.67 1.48 -17.25
N LEU A 347 18.66 1.82 -16.42
CA LEU A 347 18.77 1.39 -15.03
C LEU A 347 18.39 2.54 -14.10
N GLY A 348 17.35 2.35 -13.29
CA GLY A 348 17.00 3.32 -12.25
C GLY A 348 18.04 3.37 -11.15
N THR A 349 18.60 4.54 -10.87
CA THR A 349 19.52 4.78 -9.75
C THR A 349 18.81 5.28 -8.49
N LEU A 350 17.49 5.51 -8.57
CA LEU A 350 16.68 5.98 -7.45
C LEU A 350 16.59 4.90 -6.37
N GLY A 351 17.11 5.23 -5.18
CA GLY A 351 17.21 4.33 -4.05
C GLY A 351 17.77 2.96 -4.45
N ARG A 352 16.91 1.94 -4.35
CA ARG A 352 17.23 0.53 -4.58
C ARG A 352 16.36 -0.12 -5.65
N GLN A 353 15.76 0.68 -6.54
CA GLN A 353 14.91 0.17 -7.62
C GLN A 353 15.72 -0.54 -8.72
N GLY A 354 16.96 -0.13 -8.94
CA GLY A 354 17.84 -0.71 -9.96
C GLY A 354 18.35 -2.09 -9.58
N SER A 355 18.28 -3.03 -10.54
CA SER A 355 18.89 -4.35 -10.41
C SER A 355 20.00 -4.52 -11.45
N LEU A 356 21.26 -4.60 -11.00
CA LEU A 356 22.39 -4.87 -11.88
C LEU A 356 22.29 -6.24 -12.56
N ASN A 357 21.46 -7.16 -12.06
CA ASN A 357 21.21 -8.42 -12.74
C ASN A 357 20.49 -8.23 -14.08
N VAL A 358 19.71 -7.16 -14.24
CA VAL A 358 19.09 -6.81 -15.54
C VAL A 358 20.15 -6.44 -16.57
N LEU A 359 21.26 -5.80 -16.15
CA LEU A 359 22.38 -5.48 -17.03
C LEU A 359 23.23 -6.70 -17.42
N LYS A 360 23.17 -7.77 -16.62
CA LYS A 360 23.86 -9.04 -16.90
C LYS A 360 23.10 -9.92 -17.88
N VAL A 361 21.82 -9.62 -18.14
CA VAL A 361 21.10 -10.24 -19.24
C VAL A 361 21.75 -9.71 -20.51
N GLU A 362 22.71 -10.46 -21.05
CA GLU A 362 23.22 -10.18 -22.39
C GLU A 362 21.99 -10.07 -23.31
N PRO A 363 21.86 -8.98 -24.09
CA PRO A 363 20.77 -8.88 -25.05
C PRO A 363 20.82 -10.16 -25.89
N PRO A 364 19.76 -11.00 -25.87
CA PRO A 364 19.80 -12.33 -26.43
C PRO A 364 20.22 -12.23 -27.89
N SER A 365 21.45 -12.65 -28.20
CA SER A 365 21.96 -12.84 -29.56
C SER A 365 21.56 -11.75 -30.58
N ILE A 366 21.54 -10.47 -30.20
CA ILE A 366 21.42 -9.38 -31.19
C ILE A 366 22.71 -9.31 -32.04
N LEU A 367 23.79 -9.93 -31.57
CA LEU A 367 25.12 -9.91 -32.18
C LEU A 367 25.63 -11.26 -32.70
N SER A 368 24.87 -12.36 -32.59
CA SER A 368 25.36 -13.70 -32.98
C SER A 368 24.48 -14.44 -33.99
N SER A 369 23.92 -13.73 -34.97
CA SER A 369 23.61 -14.32 -36.28
C SER A 369 24.80 -14.13 -37.23
N GLN A 370 25.96 -14.67 -36.85
CA GLN A 370 26.94 -15.15 -37.82
C GLN A 370 27.18 -16.62 -37.50
N GLY A 371 26.75 -17.47 -38.42
CA GLY A 371 26.75 -18.93 -38.31
C GLY A 371 25.71 -19.50 -39.27
#